data_AF-A0A0V0ICM2-F1
#
_entry.id   AF-A0A0V0ICM2-F1
#
_cell.length_a   1.000
_cell.length_b   1.000
_cell.length_c   1.000
_cell.angle_alpha   90.00
_cell.angle_beta   90.00
_cell.angle_gamma   90.00
#
_symmetry.space_group_name_H-M   'P 1'
#
loop_
_entity.id
_entity.type
_entity.pdbx_description
1 polymer ?
#
loop_
_entity_poly.entity_id
_entity_poly.type
_entity_poly.pdbx_seq_one_letter_code
_entity_poly.pdbx_strand_id
1 'polypeptide(L)'
;MALITKVGDANMDVMSALITSLLRGCAEQSRTMVGQRLKLICADCLGALGAIDPSKVKGFSSMRFQIACSDDDLIFELIHKHLARSFRAAPDTIIQDSAALAIQELLKIAGCEASLDDNVVASTSQTIGKRLVKLPVSVVDGKYTELQGRGQRLWNRFSSYVKEIIAPCLTSRFQLPSVSDSTSSGPIYRPSMSFRRWIFFWIRKLTAHATGSRASIFYACRGIVRHDMQIAMYLLPYLVLNAVCDGTEEARCGITEEILSVLNAAASENSTDVVKGISSGHNEVCIQAVFTLLDNLGQWVDDVQQELSLSQSIQTSSSRQQALKSKEKTINLSSDSDQVLIQCKHVSELLAAIHKMTLARASFRCQAYARSLLYFESHVREKSGSFNPASEKSGLLFEDEDISFLMEIYSGLDEPDGLCGFASLRKSKSLQDHLLINKKAGNWAEVLTSCEQALQMEPTSVQRHSDVVNCLLNMCHLQATVTHVDGLISRIPKYQKTWCMQGVQAAWRLGRWDLMDEYLNGADEEGLVCSSSESNALFDMDVAKILQAIMKRDQFSVAKKITLSKQALIAPLAAAGM
;
A
#
# COMPACT_ATOMS: atom_id res chain seq x y z
N MET A 1 37.12 -16.90 -14.10
CA MET A 1 36.95 -17.92 -13.05
C MET A 1 35.57 -17.76 -12.44
N ALA A 2 34.58 -18.41 -13.04
CA ALA A 2 33.21 -18.47 -12.56
C ALA A 2 32.94 -19.93 -12.23
N LEU A 3 33.01 -20.29 -10.96
CA LEU A 3 32.51 -21.55 -10.40
C LEU A 3 32.62 -21.46 -8.87
N ILE A 4 31.50 -21.75 -8.20
CA ILE A 4 31.24 -21.85 -6.75
C ILE A 4 30.37 -20.70 -6.19
N THR A 5 29.06 -20.74 -6.45
CA THR A 5 28.00 -20.21 -5.55
C THR A 5 26.63 -20.87 -5.70
N LYS A 6 26.49 -21.99 -6.43
CA LYS A 6 25.15 -22.59 -6.67
C LYS A 6 24.48 -23.25 -5.46
N VAL A 7 25.20 -23.52 -4.37
CA VAL A 7 24.63 -24.18 -3.17
C VAL A 7 24.20 -23.17 -2.09
N GLY A 8 24.71 -21.94 -2.12
CA GLY A 8 24.29 -20.86 -1.20
C GLY A 8 23.01 -20.16 -1.64
N ASP A 9 22.75 -20.11 -2.95
CA ASP A 9 21.70 -19.26 -3.54
C ASP A 9 20.28 -19.75 -3.18
N ALA A 10 20.04 -21.07 -3.19
CA ALA A 10 18.72 -21.63 -2.89
C ALA A 10 18.30 -21.43 -1.42
N ASN A 11 19.23 -21.52 -0.48
CA ASN A 11 18.93 -21.27 0.93
C ASN A 11 18.62 -19.79 1.17
N MET A 12 19.31 -18.89 0.46
CA MET A 12 19.04 -17.45 0.56
C MET A 12 17.72 -17.08 -0.11
N ASP A 13 17.32 -17.75 -1.19
CA ASP A 13 16.00 -17.60 -1.80
C ASP A 13 14.87 -18.00 -0.84
N VAL A 14 15.05 -19.13 -0.14
CA VAL A 14 14.10 -19.57 0.89
C VAL A 14 14.03 -18.57 2.05
N MET A 15 15.18 -18.04 2.48
CA MET A 15 15.22 -17.01 3.53
C MET A 15 14.53 -15.72 3.08
N SER A 16 14.79 -15.23 1.88
CA SER A 16 14.08 -14.08 1.28
C SER A 16 12.58 -14.32 1.22
N ALA A 17 12.13 -15.49 0.75
CA ALA A 17 10.71 -15.82 0.68
C ALA A 17 10.06 -15.91 2.08
N LEU A 18 10.79 -16.43 3.08
CA LEU A 18 10.35 -16.50 4.47
C LEU A 18 10.18 -15.10 5.06
N ILE A 19 11.19 -14.23 4.94
CA ILE A 19 11.15 -12.84 5.42
C ILE A 19 9.97 -12.11 4.77
N THR A 20 9.83 -12.23 3.45
CA THR A 20 8.71 -11.63 2.69
C THR A 20 7.36 -12.08 3.25
N SER A 21 7.22 -13.37 3.51
CA SER A 21 5.97 -13.94 4.01
C SER A 21 5.67 -13.51 5.45
N LEU A 22 6.69 -13.38 6.29
CA LEU A 22 6.56 -12.90 7.66
C LEU A 22 6.22 -11.41 7.72
N LEU A 23 6.89 -10.56 6.92
CA LEU A 23 6.58 -9.13 6.82
C LEU A 23 5.15 -8.90 6.31
N ARG A 24 4.73 -9.67 5.29
CA ARG A 24 3.34 -9.66 4.82
C ARG A 24 2.34 -10.13 5.90
N GLY A 25 2.73 -11.08 6.75
CA GLY A 25 1.95 -11.48 7.92
C GLY A 25 1.81 -10.38 8.97
N CYS A 26 2.84 -9.53 9.14
CA CYS A 26 2.75 -8.32 9.96
C CYS A 26 1.78 -7.29 9.36
N ALA A 27 1.67 -7.23 8.03
CA ALA A 27 0.76 -6.38 7.29
C ALA A 27 -0.70 -6.88 7.23
N GLU A 28 -1.03 -7.99 7.90
CA GLU A 28 -2.39 -8.56 7.95
C GLU A 28 -3.42 -7.48 8.35
N GLN A 29 -4.47 -7.29 7.56
CA GLN A 29 -5.39 -6.16 7.77
C GLN A 29 -6.59 -6.52 8.65
N SER A 30 -6.77 -7.81 9.00
CA SER A 30 -7.86 -8.22 9.88
C SER A 30 -7.69 -7.68 11.31
N ARG A 31 -8.77 -7.10 11.84
CA ARG A 31 -8.87 -6.63 13.23
C ARG A 31 -9.33 -7.72 14.21
N THR A 32 -9.29 -8.99 13.79
CA THR A 32 -9.70 -10.11 14.64
C THR A 32 -8.64 -10.39 15.68
N MET A 33 -9.03 -10.98 16.82
CA MET A 33 -8.06 -11.41 17.85
C MET A 33 -7.03 -12.39 17.28
N VAL A 34 -7.46 -13.26 16.36
CA VAL A 34 -6.57 -14.18 15.62
C VAL A 34 -5.59 -13.41 14.73
N GLY A 35 -6.06 -12.40 13.99
CA GLY A 35 -5.20 -11.56 13.13
C GLY A 35 -4.18 -10.76 13.94
N GLN A 36 -4.58 -10.17 15.07
CA GLN A 36 -3.66 -9.50 15.99
C GLN A 36 -2.60 -10.46 16.56
N ARG A 37 -3.01 -11.68 16.91
CA ARG A 37 -2.08 -12.72 17.37
C ARG A 37 -1.12 -13.16 16.27
N LEU A 38 -1.60 -13.27 15.02
CA LEU A 38 -0.76 -13.61 13.88
C LEU A 38 0.37 -12.59 13.69
N LYS A 39 0.06 -11.29 13.73
CA LYS A 39 1.07 -10.22 13.61
C LYS A 39 2.17 -10.34 14.66
N LEU A 40 1.79 -10.59 15.92
CA LEU A 40 2.75 -10.74 17.01
C LEU A 40 3.64 -11.97 16.81
N ILE A 41 3.07 -13.10 16.38
CA ILE A 41 3.85 -14.31 16.11
C ILE A 41 4.77 -14.10 14.91
N CYS A 42 4.34 -13.41 13.86
CA CYS A 42 5.20 -13.06 12.73
C CYS A 42 6.39 -12.18 13.18
N ALA A 43 6.13 -11.19 14.05
CA ALA A 43 7.18 -10.37 14.66
C ALA A 43 8.12 -11.21 15.56
N ASP A 44 7.61 -12.21 16.28
CA ASP A 44 8.42 -13.14 17.07
C ASP A 44 9.35 -13.96 16.20
N CYS A 45 8.84 -14.48 15.08
CA CYS A 45 9.64 -15.20 14.10
C CYS A 45 10.74 -14.31 13.49
N LEU A 46 10.42 -13.06 13.15
CA LEU A 46 11.42 -12.09 12.67
C LEU A 46 12.48 -11.80 13.75
N GLY A 47 12.08 -11.64 15.01
CA GLY A 47 12.99 -11.47 16.12
C GLY A 47 13.90 -12.69 16.35
N ALA A 48 13.37 -13.91 16.15
CA ALA A 48 14.13 -15.16 16.27
C ALA A 48 15.12 -15.36 15.10
N LEU A 49 14.78 -14.89 13.90
CA LEU A 49 15.70 -14.87 12.75
C LEU A 49 16.90 -13.95 13.02
N GLY A 50 16.68 -12.84 13.73
CA GLY A 50 17.73 -11.88 14.09
C GLY A 50 18.18 -11.01 12.92
N ALA A 51 19.32 -10.34 13.08
CA ALA A 51 19.86 -9.44 12.07
C ALA A 51 20.42 -10.23 10.88
N ILE A 52 19.86 -9.99 9.70
CA ILE A 52 20.29 -10.59 8.43
C ILE A 52 21.01 -9.53 7.63
N ASP A 53 22.09 -9.93 6.98
CA ASP A 53 22.86 -9.08 6.06
C ASP A 53 21.99 -8.66 4.86
N PRO A 54 21.65 -7.36 4.72
CA PRO A 54 20.77 -6.88 3.64
C PRO A 54 21.31 -7.19 2.25
N SER A 55 22.64 -7.26 2.08
CA SER A 55 23.27 -7.53 0.79
C SER A 55 22.96 -8.92 0.23
N LYS A 56 22.50 -9.84 1.10
CA LYS A 56 22.20 -11.23 0.73
C LYS A 56 20.71 -11.52 0.58
N VAL A 57 19.85 -10.56 0.93
CA VAL A 57 18.40 -10.69 0.76
C VAL A 57 18.05 -10.22 -0.64
N LYS A 58 17.49 -11.11 -1.46
CA LYS A 58 16.95 -10.71 -2.77
C LYS A 58 15.69 -9.87 -2.58
N GLY A 59 15.52 -8.87 -3.46
CA GLY A 59 14.38 -7.96 -3.45
C GLY A 59 13.03 -8.68 -3.55
N PHE A 60 12.02 -8.05 -2.96
CA PHE A 60 10.65 -8.55 -2.94
C PHE A 60 10.05 -8.56 -4.36
N SER A 61 9.51 -9.71 -4.79
CA SER A 61 8.75 -9.76 -6.05
C SER A 61 7.37 -9.15 -5.82
N SER A 62 7.12 -7.99 -6.43
CA SER A 62 5.78 -7.39 -6.47
C SER A 62 4.89 -8.21 -7.41
N MET A 63 3.79 -8.75 -6.88
CA MET A 63 2.76 -9.37 -7.73
C MET A 63 2.02 -8.27 -8.48
N ARG A 64 2.06 -8.34 -9.82
CA ARG A 64 1.33 -7.41 -10.68
C ARG A 64 -0.17 -7.64 -10.56
N PHE A 65 -0.92 -6.56 -10.37
CA PHE A 65 -2.38 -6.58 -10.42
C PHE A 65 -2.84 -6.39 -11.86
N GLN A 66 -3.44 -7.42 -12.46
CA GLN A 66 -3.96 -7.35 -13.83
C GLN A 66 -5.43 -6.92 -13.80
N ILE A 67 -5.71 -5.68 -14.27
CA ILE A 67 -7.09 -5.21 -14.44
C ILE A 67 -7.73 -5.84 -15.69
N ALA A 68 -6.94 -6.05 -16.76
CA ALA A 68 -7.43 -6.67 -17.97
C ALA A 68 -7.79 -8.15 -17.69
N CYS A 69 -9.08 -8.41 -17.52
CA CYS A 69 -9.61 -9.76 -17.30
C CYS A 69 -10.97 -9.90 -17.96
N SER A 70 -11.33 -11.13 -18.33
CA SER A 70 -12.68 -11.41 -18.82
C SER A 70 -13.71 -11.27 -17.70
N ASP A 71 -14.97 -11.02 -18.05
CA ASP A 71 -16.05 -10.93 -17.06
C ASP A 71 -16.15 -12.23 -16.22
N ASP A 72 -15.85 -13.38 -16.82
CA ASP A 72 -15.81 -14.68 -16.14
C ASP A 72 -14.63 -14.83 -15.19
N ASP A 73 -13.45 -14.32 -15.56
CA ASP A 73 -12.28 -14.30 -14.69
C ASP A 73 -12.51 -13.41 -13.48
N LEU A 74 -13.12 -12.24 -13.67
CA LEU A 74 -13.48 -11.34 -12.58
C LEU A 74 -14.48 -12.00 -11.63
N ILE A 75 -15.53 -12.64 -12.15
CA ILE A 75 -16.51 -13.37 -11.34
C ILE A 75 -15.82 -14.52 -10.57
N PHE A 76 -14.97 -15.29 -11.25
CA PHE A 76 -14.22 -16.37 -10.63
C PHE A 76 -13.36 -15.86 -9.47
N GLU A 77 -12.55 -14.83 -9.69
CA GLU A 77 -11.64 -14.24 -8.71
C GLU A 77 -12.40 -13.66 -7.51
N LEU A 78 -13.48 -12.92 -7.77
CA LEU A 78 -14.36 -12.38 -6.73
C LEU A 78 -14.95 -13.48 -5.85
N ILE A 79 -15.50 -14.54 -6.44
CA ILE A 79 -16.11 -15.64 -5.69
C ILE A 79 -15.04 -16.46 -4.95
N HIS A 80 -14.00 -16.88 -5.67
CA HIS A 80 -13.02 -17.85 -5.19
C HIS A 80 -12.08 -17.26 -4.12
N LYS A 81 -11.55 -16.05 -4.33
CA LYS A 81 -10.55 -15.45 -3.43
C LYS A 81 -11.16 -14.56 -2.35
N HIS A 82 -12.30 -13.92 -2.62
CA HIS A 82 -12.85 -12.90 -1.72
C HIS A 82 -14.18 -13.28 -1.07
N LEU A 83 -15.23 -13.52 -1.86
CA LEU A 83 -16.60 -13.69 -1.34
C LEU A 83 -16.78 -14.99 -0.56
N ALA A 84 -16.24 -16.13 -1.02
CA ALA A 84 -16.35 -17.39 -0.28
C ALA A 84 -15.69 -17.31 1.11
N ARG A 85 -14.56 -16.60 1.20
CA ARG A 85 -13.88 -16.30 2.47
C ARG A 85 -14.73 -15.37 3.33
N SER A 86 -15.28 -14.30 2.76
CA SER A 86 -16.10 -13.31 3.48
C SER A 86 -17.40 -13.92 4.01
N PHE A 87 -18.06 -14.79 3.21
CA PHE A 87 -19.26 -15.52 3.60
C PHE A 87 -19.01 -16.47 4.77
N ARG A 88 -17.91 -17.24 4.74
CA ARG A 88 -17.56 -18.18 5.82
C ARG A 88 -17.09 -17.48 7.09
N ALA A 89 -16.33 -16.39 6.95
CA ALA A 89 -15.75 -15.66 8.06
C ALA A 89 -16.66 -14.53 8.60
N ALA A 90 -17.91 -14.44 8.12
CA ALA A 90 -18.84 -13.39 8.50
C ALA A 90 -19.12 -13.42 10.02
N PRO A 91 -18.92 -12.30 10.75
CA PRO A 91 -19.24 -12.24 12.17
C PRO A 91 -20.73 -12.07 12.43
N ASP A 92 -21.46 -11.46 11.48
CA ASP A 92 -22.88 -11.13 11.58
C ASP A 92 -23.68 -11.75 10.43
N THR A 93 -24.94 -12.09 10.68
CA THR A 93 -25.87 -12.62 9.68
C THR A 93 -26.09 -11.65 8.52
N ILE A 94 -26.09 -10.33 8.78
CA ILE A 94 -26.23 -9.32 7.74
C ILE A 94 -25.08 -9.39 6.72
N ILE A 95 -23.85 -9.60 7.19
CA ILE A 95 -22.67 -9.70 6.34
C ILE A 95 -22.74 -11.01 5.56
N GLN A 96 -23.10 -12.09 6.23
CA GLN A 96 -23.30 -13.41 5.61
C GLN A 96 -24.36 -13.36 4.50
N ASP A 97 -25.53 -12.77 4.76
CA ASP A 97 -26.62 -12.62 3.80
C ASP A 97 -26.22 -11.73 2.62
N SER A 98 -25.48 -10.64 2.89
CA SER A 98 -24.97 -9.74 1.83
C SER A 98 -23.95 -10.43 0.92
N ALA A 99 -23.10 -11.30 1.49
CA ALA A 99 -22.13 -12.09 0.74
C ALA A 99 -22.82 -13.22 -0.05
N ALA A 100 -23.79 -13.90 0.56
CA ALA A 100 -24.60 -14.94 -0.11
C ALA A 100 -25.35 -14.37 -1.31
N LEU A 101 -25.95 -13.18 -1.16
CA LEU A 101 -26.62 -12.51 -2.26
C LEU A 101 -25.65 -12.13 -3.37
N ALA A 102 -24.48 -11.57 -3.04
CA ALA A 102 -23.47 -11.24 -4.06
C ALA A 102 -23.05 -12.49 -4.83
N ILE A 103 -22.77 -13.60 -4.14
CA ILE A 103 -22.43 -14.89 -4.77
C ILE A 103 -23.59 -15.38 -5.65
N GLN A 104 -24.83 -15.34 -5.15
CA GLN A 104 -26.03 -15.75 -5.88
C GLN A 104 -26.18 -14.96 -7.19
N GLU A 105 -26.12 -13.64 -7.14
CA GLU A 105 -26.31 -12.78 -8.33
C GLU A 105 -25.16 -12.95 -9.33
N LEU A 106 -23.91 -13.10 -8.87
CA LEU A 106 -22.77 -13.37 -9.75
C LEU A 106 -22.87 -14.74 -10.44
N LEU A 107 -23.32 -15.78 -9.73
CA LEU A 107 -23.57 -17.10 -10.31
C LEU A 107 -24.69 -17.06 -11.36
N LYS A 108 -25.75 -16.27 -11.13
CA LYS A 108 -26.81 -16.04 -12.14
C LYS A 108 -26.27 -15.32 -13.37
N ILE A 109 -25.44 -14.29 -13.20
CA ILE A 109 -24.82 -13.56 -14.31
C ILE A 109 -23.93 -14.48 -15.16
N ALA A 110 -23.23 -15.42 -14.51
CA ALA A 110 -22.41 -16.43 -15.18
C ALA A 110 -23.20 -17.56 -15.85
N GLY A 111 -24.51 -17.69 -15.57
CA GLY A 111 -25.35 -18.77 -16.09
C GLY A 111 -25.19 -20.11 -15.33
N CYS A 112 -24.72 -20.08 -14.07
CA CYS A 112 -24.65 -21.27 -13.22
C CYS A 112 -26.05 -21.61 -12.69
N GLU A 113 -26.59 -22.77 -13.09
CA GLU A 113 -27.91 -23.26 -12.66
C GLU A 113 -27.83 -24.19 -11.44
N ALA A 114 -28.96 -24.32 -10.72
CA ALA A 114 -29.12 -25.23 -9.58
C ALA A 114 -28.94 -26.73 -9.93
N SER A 115 -28.98 -27.08 -11.23
CA SER A 115 -28.70 -28.44 -11.74
C SER A 115 -27.22 -28.83 -11.64
N LEU A 116 -26.33 -27.87 -11.35
CA LEU A 116 -24.88 -28.06 -11.21
C LEU A 116 -24.44 -28.42 -9.78
N ASP A 117 -25.36 -28.44 -8.82
CA ASP A 117 -25.09 -28.91 -7.47
C ASP A 117 -25.07 -30.45 -7.44
N ASP A 118 -23.90 -31.02 -7.16
CA ASP A 118 -23.68 -32.47 -7.06
C ASP A 118 -24.63 -33.12 -6.03
N ASN A 119 -25.10 -32.37 -5.02
CA ASN A 119 -26.05 -32.85 -4.01
C ASN A 119 -27.50 -32.97 -4.55
N VAL A 120 -27.87 -32.11 -5.50
CA VAL A 120 -29.17 -32.18 -6.21
C VAL A 120 -29.15 -33.33 -7.21
N VAL A 121 -28.00 -33.59 -7.86
CA VAL A 121 -27.82 -34.76 -8.74
C VAL A 121 -27.92 -36.06 -7.93
N ALA A 122 -27.32 -36.13 -6.74
CA ALA A 122 -27.39 -37.31 -5.86
C ALA A 122 -28.82 -37.59 -5.32
N SER A 123 -29.58 -36.54 -4.96
CA SER A 123 -30.96 -36.68 -4.49
C SER A 123 -31.97 -36.97 -5.60
N THR A 124 -31.73 -36.47 -6.82
CA THR A 124 -32.59 -36.76 -7.99
C THR A 124 -32.34 -38.16 -8.56
N SER A 125 -31.14 -38.72 -8.35
CA SER A 125 -30.76 -40.07 -8.80
C SER A 125 -31.49 -41.21 -8.05
N GLN A 126 -32.09 -40.95 -6.88
CA GLN A 126 -32.80 -41.97 -6.12
C GLN A 126 -34.31 -42.03 -6.35
N THR A 127 -34.89 -41.13 -7.16
CA THR A 127 -36.37 -41.05 -7.29
C THR A 127 -36.93 -40.96 -8.71
N ILE A 128 -36.16 -41.25 -9.76
CA ILE A 128 -36.73 -41.36 -11.12
C ILE A 128 -36.19 -42.60 -11.85
N GLY A 129 -36.80 -43.74 -11.56
CA GLY A 129 -36.88 -44.81 -12.54
C GLY A 129 -37.57 -44.30 -13.79
N LYS A 130 -36.90 -44.38 -14.94
CA LYS A 130 -37.42 -44.32 -16.32
C LYS A 130 -38.75 -43.55 -16.48
N ARG A 131 -38.68 -42.23 -16.71
CA ARG A 131 -39.71 -41.58 -17.53
C ARG A 131 -39.08 -40.54 -18.46
N LEU A 132 -38.90 -40.97 -19.69
CA LEU A 132 -38.57 -40.17 -20.85
C LEU A 132 -39.77 -39.25 -21.15
N VAL A 133 -39.88 -38.13 -20.43
CA VAL A 133 -40.85 -37.09 -20.77
C VAL A 133 -40.20 -36.20 -21.83
N LYS A 134 -40.47 -36.51 -23.09
CA LYS A 134 -40.28 -35.58 -24.21
C LYS A 134 -41.24 -34.40 -23.98
N LEU A 135 -40.71 -33.23 -23.61
CA LEU A 135 -41.39 -31.96 -23.86
C LEU A 135 -40.96 -31.42 -25.24
N PRO A 136 -41.85 -30.70 -25.94
CA PRO A 136 -41.74 -30.49 -27.37
C PRO A 136 -40.65 -29.46 -27.74
N VAL A 137 -39.98 -29.76 -28.84
CA VAL A 137 -39.10 -28.86 -29.57
C VAL A 137 -39.92 -27.67 -30.07
N SER A 138 -39.80 -26.51 -29.41
CA SER A 138 -40.22 -25.24 -29.99
C SER A 138 -39.16 -24.18 -29.70
N VAL A 139 -38.41 -23.88 -30.76
CA VAL A 139 -37.55 -22.69 -30.97
C VAL A 139 -36.56 -22.43 -29.83
N VAL A 140 -35.46 -23.21 -29.81
CA VAL A 140 -34.28 -22.91 -29.00
C VAL A 140 -33.60 -21.69 -29.60
N ASP A 141 -33.79 -20.55 -28.96
CA ASP A 141 -32.99 -19.36 -29.15
C ASP A 141 -31.55 -19.70 -28.74
N GLY A 142 -30.59 -19.65 -29.67
CA GLY A 142 -29.24 -20.20 -29.51
C GLY A 142 -28.42 -19.67 -28.31
N LYS A 143 -28.88 -18.58 -27.68
CA LYS A 143 -28.28 -17.95 -26.49
C LYS A 143 -28.39 -18.79 -25.20
N TYR A 144 -29.44 -19.60 -25.02
CA TYR A 144 -29.64 -20.35 -23.77
C TYR A 144 -28.65 -21.50 -23.60
N THR A 145 -28.31 -22.20 -24.68
CA THR A 145 -27.33 -23.30 -24.68
C THR A 145 -25.88 -22.84 -24.49
N GLU A 146 -25.52 -21.64 -24.97
CA GLU A 146 -24.20 -21.05 -24.72
C GLU A 146 -24.02 -20.59 -23.27
N LEU A 147 -25.06 -20.00 -22.65
CA LEU A 147 -25.03 -19.59 -21.24
C LEU A 147 -24.84 -20.79 -20.29
N GLN A 148 -25.50 -21.92 -20.58
CA GLN A 148 -25.37 -23.13 -19.75
C GLN A 148 -23.96 -23.75 -19.88
N GLY A 149 -23.38 -23.71 -21.08
CA GLY A 149 -21.98 -24.13 -21.30
C GLY A 149 -20.96 -23.21 -20.62
N ARG A 150 -21.22 -21.89 -20.57
CA ARG A 150 -20.40 -20.89 -19.86
C ARG A 150 -20.42 -21.13 -18.35
N GLY A 151 -21.61 -21.31 -17.76
CA GLY A 151 -21.78 -21.59 -16.33
C GLY A 151 -21.06 -22.86 -15.89
N GLN A 152 -21.15 -23.95 -16.68
CA GLN A 152 -20.45 -25.21 -16.39
C GLN A 152 -18.92 -25.04 -16.41
N ARG A 153 -18.38 -24.30 -17.39
CA ARG A 153 -16.93 -24.04 -17.48
C ARG A 153 -16.43 -23.25 -16.28
N LEU A 154 -17.18 -22.25 -15.84
CA LEU A 154 -16.86 -21.47 -14.66
C LEU A 154 -16.96 -22.30 -13.38
N TRP A 155 -18.03 -23.08 -13.23
CA TRP A 155 -18.24 -23.96 -12.07
C TRP A 155 -17.07 -24.93 -11.89
N ASN A 156 -16.57 -25.50 -12.98
CA ASN A 156 -15.45 -26.43 -12.97
C ASN A 156 -14.12 -25.80 -12.53
N ARG A 157 -13.96 -24.47 -12.61
CA ARG A 157 -12.76 -23.77 -12.15
C ARG A 157 -12.69 -23.66 -10.62
N PHE A 158 -13.82 -23.68 -9.93
CA PHE A 158 -13.83 -23.58 -8.46
C PHE A 158 -13.26 -24.84 -7.82
N SER A 159 -12.49 -24.66 -6.74
CA SER A 159 -12.03 -25.77 -5.90
C SER A 159 -13.22 -26.45 -5.23
N SER A 160 -13.07 -27.74 -4.90
CA SER A 160 -14.11 -28.51 -4.17
C SER A 160 -14.56 -27.80 -2.90
N TYR A 161 -13.61 -27.25 -2.15
CA TYR A 161 -13.86 -26.46 -0.95
C TYR A 161 -14.77 -25.25 -1.20
N VAL A 162 -14.54 -24.48 -2.27
CA VAL A 162 -15.37 -23.31 -2.57
C VAL A 162 -16.75 -23.76 -3.07
N LYS A 163 -16.83 -24.84 -3.86
CA LYS A 163 -18.10 -25.39 -4.35
C LYS A 163 -19.04 -25.77 -3.21
N GLU A 164 -18.55 -26.41 -2.15
CA GLU A 164 -19.35 -26.75 -0.96
C GLU A 164 -19.94 -25.50 -0.29
N ILE A 165 -19.20 -24.39 -0.28
CA ILE A 165 -19.62 -23.14 0.35
C ILE A 165 -20.69 -22.44 -0.48
N ILE A 166 -20.55 -22.42 -1.81
CA ILE A 166 -21.40 -21.65 -2.72
C ILE A 166 -22.60 -22.44 -3.26
N ALA A 167 -22.60 -23.78 -3.16
CA ALA A 167 -23.70 -24.62 -3.63
C ALA A 167 -25.09 -24.20 -3.10
N PRO A 168 -25.26 -23.83 -1.81
CA PRO A 168 -26.55 -23.32 -1.32
C PRO A 168 -27.02 -22.03 -2.03
N CYS A 169 -26.08 -21.20 -2.51
CA CYS A 169 -26.38 -19.94 -3.20
C CYS A 169 -26.90 -20.14 -4.63
N LEU A 170 -26.81 -21.35 -5.21
CA LEU A 170 -27.39 -21.67 -6.51
C LEU A 170 -28.92 -21.78 -6.45
N THR A 171 -29.48 -22.10 -5.29
CA THR A 171 -30.93 -22.31 -5.08
C THR A 171 -31.59 -21.17 -4.32
N SER A 172 -30.79 -20.27 -3.71
CA SER A 172 -31.30 -19.18 -2.90
C SER A 172 -31.99 -18.09 -3.73
N ARG A 173 -32.94 -17.38 -3.10
CA ARG A 173 -33.74 -16.31 -3.73
C ARG A 173 -33.67 -14.99 -2.96
N PHE A 174 -32.49 -14.66 -2.41
CA PHE A 174 -32.30 -13.38 -1.73
C PHE A 174 -32.49 -12.22 -2.71
N GLN A 175 -33.08 -11.13 -2.23
CA GLN A 175 -33.23 -9.87 -2.96
C GLN A 175 -32.94 -8.70 -2.01
N LEU A 176 -32.18 -7.71 -2.47
CA LEU A 176 -32.00 -6.45 -1.75
C LEU A 176 -33.08 -5.45 -2.16
N PRO A 177 -33.66 -4.68 -1.20
CA PRO A 177 -34.47 -3.52 -1.53
C PRO A 177 -33.68 -2.56 -2.43
N SER A 178 -34.26 -2.15 -3.56
CA SER A 178 -33.67 -1.13 -4.41
C SER A 178 -33.82 0.23 -3.73
N VAL A 179 -32.77 0.71 -3.08
CA VAL A 179 -32.74 2.09 -2.59
C VAL A 179 -32.44 2.99 -3.78
N SER A 180 -33.31 3.96 -4.04
CA SER A 180 -33.07 5.04 -4.99
C SER A 180 -31.97 5.94 -4.44
N ASP A 181 -30.78 5.88 -5.03
CA ASP A 181 -29.62 6.63 -4.57
C ASP A 181 -29.70 8.10 -5.02
N SER A 182 -29.67 9.03 -4.06
CA SER A 182 -29.42 10.44 -4.35
C SER A 182 -27.91 10.63 -4.59
N THR A 183 -27.52 10.92 -5.83
CA THR A 183 -26.14 11.25 -6.18
C THR A 183 -25.80 12.65 -5.66
N SER A 184 -24.90 12.75 -4.69
CA SER A 184 -24.35 14.04 -4.28
C SER A 184 -23.42 14.57 -5.37
N SER A 185 -23.66 15.81 -5.81
CA SER A 185 -22.74 16.56 -6.66
C SER A 185 -21.50 17.00 -5.85
N GLY A 186 -20.32 16.90 -6.47
CA GLY A 186 -19.03 17.29 -5.86
C GLY A 186 -18.20 16.14 -5.27
N PRO A 187 -17.01 16.48 -4.72
CA PRO A 187 -16.10 15.53 -4.10
C PRO A 187 -16.64 15.02 -2.77
N ILE A 188 -16.49 13.72 -2.54
CA ILE A 188 -16.93 12.99 -1.35
C ILE A 188 -15.89 13.16 -0.24
N TYR A 189 -14.60 13.17 -0.60
CA TYR A 189 -13.50 13.22 0.34
C TYR A 189 -13.52 14.49 1.19
N ARG A 190 -13.28 14.30 2.49
CA ARG A 190 -13.05 15.36 3.46
C ARG A 190 -11.93 14.90 4.40
N PRO A 191 -10.98 15.77 4.78
CA PRO A 191 -9.87 15.39 5.66
C PRO A 191 -10.31 14.82 7.04
N SER A 192 -11.52 15.12 7.49
CA SER A 192 -12.07 14.58 8.75
C SER A 192 -12.79 13.24 8.59
N MET A 193 -12.90 12.70 7.37
CA MET A 193 -13.65 11.48 7.09
C MET A 193 -12.75 10.24 7.24
N SER A 194 -13.26 9.20 7.90
CA SER A 194 -12.56 7.91 7.96
C SER A 194 -12.48 7.25 6.59
N PHE A 195 -11.35 6.61 6.26
CA PHE A 195 -11.15 5.82 5.04
C PHE A 195 -12.34 4.90 4.70
N ARG A 196 -12.85 4.14 5.67
CA ARG A 196 -13.99 3.21 5.48
C ARG A 196 -15.26 3.90 4.97
N ARG A 197 -15.54 5.11 5.45
CA ARG A 197 -16.71 5.89 5.00
C ARG A 197 -16.48 6.45 3.60
N TRP A 198 -15.29 7.00 3.38
CA TRP A 198 -14.90 7.56 2.08
C TRP A 198 -14.97 6.51 0.97
N ILE A 199 -14.29 5.37 1.13
CA ILE A 199 -14.26 4.31 0.11
C ILE A 199 -15.65 3.74 -0.18
N PHE A 200 -16.49 3.58 0.85
CA PHE A 200 -17.86 3.12 0.69
C PHE A 200 -18.71 4.09 -0.13
N PHE A 201 -18.67 5.39 0.21
CA PHE A 201 -19.43 6.39 -0.53
C PHE A 201 -18.91 6.55 -1.97
N TRP A 202 -17.59 6.46 -2.15
CA TRP A 202 -16.98 6.55 -3.48
C TRP A 202 -17.37 5.37 -4.36
N ILE A 203 -17.22 4.12 -3.89
CA ILE A 203 -17.66 2.93 -4.62
C ILE A 203 -19.16 2.96 -4.89
N ARG A 204 -19.97 3.42 -3.92
CA ARG A 204 -21.42 3.55 -4.13
C ARG A 204 -21.74 4.52 -5.27
N LYS A 205 -21.07 5.69 -5.30
CA LYS A 205 -21.22 6.66 -6.40
C LYS A 205 -20.76 6.04 -7.73
N LEU A 206 -19.60 5.38 -7.78
CA LEU A 206 -19.10 4.71 -8.98
C LEU A 206 -20.04 3.60 -9.48
N THR A 207 -20.61 2.81 -8.57
CA THR A 207 -21.56 1.73 -8.91
C THR A 207 -22.86 2.28 -9.50
N ALA A 208 -23.34 3.44 -9.02
CA ALA A 208 -24.53 4.09 -9.57
C ALA A 208 -24.29 4.65 -10.99
N HIS A 209 -23.05 5.04 -11.31
CA HIS A 209 -22.65 5.53 -12.63
C HIS A 209 -22.07 4.43 -13.53
N ALA A 210 -22.06 3.16 -13.11
CA ALA A 210 -21.51 2.07 -13.90
C ALA A 210 -22.41 1.74 -15.10
N THR A 211 -21.83 1.77 -16.29
CA THR A 211 -22.44 1.39 -17.57
C THR A 211 -21.83 0.06 -18.09
N GLY A 212 -22.52 -0.62 -19.01
CA GLY A 212 -21.98 -1.83 -19.68
C GLY A 212 -22.31 -3.19 -19.03
N SER A 213 -21.69 -4.27 -19.52
CA SER A 213 -21.91 -5.65 -19.03
C SER A 213 -21.50 -5.82 -17.57
N ARG A 214 -20.42 -5.15 -17.16
CA ARG A 214 -19.83 -5.22 -15.83
C ARG A 214 -20.63 -4.47 -14.76
N ALA A 215 -21.55 -3.59 -15.13
CA ALA A 215 -22.44 -2.91 -14.19
C ALA A 215 -23.26 -3.90 -13.34
N SER A 216 -23.68 -5.02 -13.94
CA SER A 216 -24.40 -6.10 -13.25
C SER A 216 -23.56 -6.76 -12.14
N ILE A 217 -22.27 -6.99 -12.41
CA ILE A 217 -21.29 -7.56 -11.47
C ILE A 217 -21.08 -6.59 -10.30
N PHE A 218 -20.93 -5.30 -10.58
CA PHE A 218 -20.74 -4.29 -9.54
C PHE A 218 -21.98 -4.13 -8.67
N TYR A 219 -23.17 -4.14 -9.27
CA TYR A 219 -24.44 -4.05 -8.55
C TYR A 219 -24.66 -5.25 -7.61
N ALA A 220 -24.27 -6.45 -8.02
CA ALA A 220 -24.32 -7.64 -7.17
C ALA A 220 -23.48 -7.47 -5.88
N CYS A 221 -22.32 -6.81 -5.99
CA CYS A 221 -21.40 -6.59 -4.88
C CYS A 221 -21.74 -5.38 -3.97
N ARG A 222 -22.78 -4.59 -4.28
CA ARG A 222 -23.08 -3.33 -3.55
C ARG A 222 -23.30 -3.51 -2.03
N GLY A 223 -23.88 -4.64 -1.62
CA GLY A 223 -24.21 -4.90 -0.22
C GLY A 223 -22.97 -5.21 0.62
N ILE A 224 -22.06 -6.02 0.07
CA ILE A 224 -20.88 -6.51 0.81
C ILE A 224 -19.80 -5.43 0.96
N VAL A 225 -19.68 -4.49 0.01
CA VAL A 225 -18.68 -3.41 0.02
C VAL A 225 -18.76 -2.56 1.30
N ARG A 226 -19.94 -2.40 1.91
CA ARG A 226 -20.11 -1.67 3.18
C ARG A 226 -19.37 -2.35 4.34
N HIS A 227 -19.26 -3.68 4.27
CA HIS A 227 -18.84 -4.53 5.37
C HIS A 227 -17.38 -5.00 5.21
N ASP A 228 -16.98 -5.35 3.99
CA ASP A 228 -15.66 -5.88 3.65
C ASP A 228 -14.81 -4.89 2.84
N MET A 229 -13.78 -4.34 3.50
CA MET A 229 -12.85 -3.36 2.91
C MET A 229 -11.90 -3.98 1.88
N GLN A 230 -11.60 -5.28 1.97
CA GLN A 230 -10.73 -5.95 1.01
C GLN A 230 -11.42 -6.04 -0.35
N ILE A 231 -12.71 -6.38 -0.34
CA ILE A 231 -13.53 -6.42 -1.55
C ILE A 231 -13.66 -5.02 -2.14
N ALA A 232 -13.89 -4.01 -1.28
CA ALA A 232 -13.95 -2.62 -1.71
C ALA A 232 -12.67 -2.19 -2.46
N MET A 233 -11.50 -2.47 -1.88
CA MET A 233 -10.20 -2.13 -2.49
C MET A 233 -9.89 -2.92 -3.76
N TYR A 234 -10.26 -4.21 -3.80
CA TYR A 234 -10.11 -5.03 -4.99
C TYR A 234 -11.01 -4.55 -6.15
N LEU A 235 -12.23 -4.10 -5.85
CA LEU A 235 -13.20 -3.68 -6.85
C LEU A 235 -12.95 -2.25 -7.38
N LEU A 236 -12.31 -1.40 -6.58
CA LEU A 236 -12.11 0.01 -6.90
C LEU A 236 -11.43 0.24 -8.27
N PRO A 237 -10.31 -0.43 -8.64
CA PRO A 237 -9.69 -0.24 -9.94
C PRO A 237 -10.60 -0.61 -11.11
N TYR A 238 -11.38 -1.69 -10.99
CA TYR A 238 -12.32 -2.12 -12.03
C TYR A 238 -13.47 -1.12 -12.21
N LEU A 239 -13.99 -0.58 -11.10
CA LEU A 239 -15.07 0.42 -11.12
C LEU A 239 -14.62 1.74 -11.75
N VAL A 240 -13.44 2.23 -11.35
CA VAL A 240 -12.87 3.46 -11.90
C VAL A 240 -12.57 3.28 -13.38
N LEU A 241 -11.96 2.17 -13.78
CA LEU A 241 -11.70 1.89 -15.20
C LEU A 241 -13.01 1.88 -16.01
N ASN A 242 -14.05 1.19 -15.53
CA ASN A 242 -15.36 1.15 -16.20
C ASN A 242 -15.97 2.55 -16.35
N ALA A 243 -15.92 3.36 -15.29
CA ALA A 243 -16.46 4.72 -15.31
C ALA A 243 -15.64 5.68 -16.21
N VAL A 244 -14.33 5.46 -16.36
CA VAL A 244 -13.48 6.29 -17.23
C VAL A 244 -13.58 5.88 -18.70
N CYS A 245 -13.68 4.58 -18.96
CA CYS A 245 -13.80 4.03 -20.31
C CYS A 245 -15.18 4.29 -20.92
N ASP A 246 -16.24 3.99 -20.17
CA ASP A 246 -17.62 3.93 -20.70
C ASP A 246 -18.57 4.96 -20.07
N GLY A 247 -18.06 5.85 -19.20
CA GLY A 247 -18.84 6.89 -18.52
C GLY A 247 -18.88 8.23 -19.24
N THR A 248 -19.64 9.18 -18.66
CA THR A 248 -19.77 10.55 -19.18
C THR A 248 -18.56 11.42 -18.82
N GLU A 249 -18.37 12.52 -19.55
CA GLU A 249 -17.32 13.51 -19.25
C GLU A 249 -17.41 14.05 -17.81
N GLU A 250 -18.62 14.33 -17.32
CA GLU A 250 -18.87 14.77 -15.94
C GLU A 250 -18.43 13.72 -14.91
N ALA A 251 -18.66 12.43 -15.19
CA ALA A 251 -18.22 11.35 -14.32
C ALA A 251 -16.69 11.27 -14.26
N ARG A 252 -16.00 11.46 -15.41
CA ARG A 252 -14.53 11.51 -15.47
C ARG A 252 -13.97 12.68 -14.68
N CYS A 253 -14.50 13.89 -14.90
CA CYS A 253 -14.11 15.08 -14.15
C CYS A 253 -14.33 14.88 -12.63
N GLY A 254 -15.47 14.31 -12.24
CA GLY A 254 -15.75 14.02 -10.83
C GLY A 254 -14.79 13.01 -10.19
N ILE A 255 -14.27 12.03 -10.96
CA ILE A 255 -13.23 11.10 -10.49
C ILE A 255 -11.90 11.84 -10.32
N THR A 256 -11.51 12.64 -11.31
CA THR A 256 -10.27 13.44 -11.25
C THR A 256 -10.30 14.42 -10.07
N GLU A 257 -11.42 15.11 -9.84
CA GLU A 257 -11.61 16.00 -8.69
C GLU A 257 -11.51 15.25 -7.35
N GLU A 258 -12.06 14.05 -7.26
CA GLU A 258 -11.96 13.21 -6.06
C GLU A 258 -10.48 12.86 -5.76
N ILE A 259 -9.75 12.39 -6.78
CA ILE A 259 -8.33 12.04 -6.67
C ILE A 259 -7.51 13.28 -6.27
N LEU A 260 -7.74 14.42 -6.93
CA LEU A 260 -7.06 15.68 -6.63
C LEU A 260 -7.38 16.17 -5.21
N SER A 261 -8.61 16.00 -4.73
CA SER A 261 -8.99 16.42 -3.37
C SER A 261 -8.21 15.67 -2.28
N VAL A 262 -7.97 14.37 -2.48
CA VAL A 262 -7.15 13.55 -1.58
C VAL A 262 -5.69 13.98 -1.63
N LEU A 263 -5.14 14.14 -2.85
CA LEU A 263 -3.73 14.49 -3.05
C LEU A 263 -3.41 15.93 -2.61
N ASN A 264 -4.28 16.89 -2.88
CA ASN A 264 -4.08 18.29 -2.47
C ASN A 264 -4.20 18.47 -0.96
N ALA A 265 -5.11 17.75 -0.29
CA ALA A 265 -5.16 17.73 1.16
C ALA A 265 -3.81 17.27 1.75
N ALA A 266 -3.22 16.21 1.19
CA ALA A 266 -1.91 15.72 1.60
C ALA A 266 -0.77 16.70 1.30
N ALA A 267 -0.83 17.42 0.18
CA ALA A 267 0.20 18.36 -0.24
C ALA A 267 0.13 19.73 0.48
N SER A 268 -1.05 20.13 0.99
CA SER A 268 -1.27 21.44 1.63
C SER A 268 -0.87 21.52 3.10
N GLU A 269 -0.74 20.37 3.79
CA GLU A 269 -0.35 20.31 5.20
C GLU A 269 1.16 20.59 5.36
N ASN A 270 1.59 21.78 4.96
CA ASN A 270 2.94 22.27 5.17
C ASN A 270 3.02 22.96 6.54
N SER A 271 3.76 22.33 7.45
CA SER A 271 4.71 22.98 8.38
C SER A 271 4.32 23.46 9.78
N THR A 272 3.07 23.40 10.28
CA THR A 272 2.79 23.98 11.63
C THR A 272 1.90 23.21 12.61
N ASP A 273 1.51 21.95 12.36
CA ASP A 273 0.73 21.21 13.37
C ASP A 273 1.08 19.71 13.40
N VAL A 274 2.24 19.40 14.01
CA VAL A 274 2.71 18.02 14.30
C VAL A 274 1.85 17.34 15.40
N VAL A 275 0.82 18.01 15.93
CA VAL A 275 0.00 17.55 17.07
C VAL A 275 -1.11 16.54 16.66
N LYS A 276 -1.07 15.92 15.48
CA LYS A 276 -2.11 14.97 15.05
C LYS A 276 -1.60 13.59 14.61
N GLY A 277 -0.88 12.91 15.50
CA GLY A 277 -0.52 11.49 15.33
C GLY A 277 -1.68 10.50 15.19
N ILE A 278 -2.94 10.92 15.39
CA ILE A 278 -4.14 10.07 15.25
C ILE A 278 -4.93 10.38 13.96
N SER A 279 -4.85 11.61 13.42
CA SER A 279 -5.53 11.96 12.15
C SER A 279 -4.63 11.78 10.93
N SER A 280 -3.30 11.83 11.06
CA SER A 280 -2.40 11.64 9.90
C SER A 280 -2.55 10.25 9.27
N GLY A 281 -2.59 9.20 10.10
CA GLY A 281 -2.69 7.82 9.61
C GLY A 281 -4.00 7.49 8.88
N HIS A 282 -5.07 8.25 9.09
CA HIS A 282 -6.32 8.06 8.34
C HIS A 282 -6.24 8.60 6.92
N ASN A 283 -5.51 9.70 6.72
CA ASN A 283 -5.29 10.29 5.40
C ASN A 283 -4.30 9.44 4.59
N GLU A 284 -3.27 8.89 5.24
CA GLU A 284 -2.26 8.03 4.60
C GLU A 284 -2.87 6.81 3.91
N VAL A 285 -3.84 6.12 4.52
CA VAL A 285 -4.51 4.96 3.89
C VAL A 285 -5.32 5.36 2.66
N CYS A 286 -5.97 6.54 2.68
CA CYS A 286 -6.66 7.09 1.51
C CYS A 286 -5.66 7.36 0.36
N ILE A 287 -4.52 7.96 0.69
CA ILE A 287 -3.48 8.31 -0.29
C ILE A 287 -2.87 7.04 -0.89
N GLN A 288 -2.57 6.02 -0.09
CA GLN A 288 -2.06 4.74 -0.60
C GLN A 288 -3.08 4.05 -1.51
N ALA A 289 -4.37 4.07 -1.16
CA ALA A 289 -5.42 3.54 -2.02
C ALA A 289 -5.48 4.27 -3.38
N VAL A 290 -5.30 5.60 -3.39
CA VAL A 290 -5.21 6.39 -4.62
C VAL A 290 -3.95 6.02 -5.41
N PHE A 291 -2.78 5.89 -4.78
CA PHE A 291 -1.57 5.47 -5.50
C PHE A 291 -1.70 4.08 -6.09
N THR A 292 -2.22 3.09 -5.35
CA THR A 292 -2.50 1.76 -5.90
C THR A 292 -3.46 1.82 -7.09
N LEU A 293 -4.49 2.68 -7.03
CA LEU A 293 -5.39 2.89 -8.15
C LEU A 293 -4.65 3.48 -9.37
N LEU A 294 -3.82 4.51 -9.19
CA LEU A 294 -3.06 5.13 -10.27
C LEU A 294 -2.04 4.16 -10.88
N ASP A 295 -1.34 3.39 -10.05
CA ASP A 295 -0.39 2.36 -10.49
C ASP A 295 -1.10 1.29 -11.33
N ASN A 296 -2.28 0.84 -10.89
CA ASN A 296 -3.08 -0.12 -11.65
C ASN A 296 -3.54 0.47 -12.99
N LEU A 297 -4.10 1.69 -13.01
CA LEU A 297 -4.53 2.34 -14.25
C LEU A 297 -3.38 2.57 -15.23
N GLY A 298 -2.21 3.01 -14.72
CA GLY A 298 -1.00 3.18 -15.52
C GLY A 298 -0.52 1.86 -16.12
N GLN A 299 -0.44 0.80 -15.32
CA GLN A 299 -0.08 -0.53 -15.78
C GLN A 299 -1.04 -1.04 -16.87
N TRP A 300 -2.35 -0.82 -16.70
CA TRP A 300 -3.33 -1.21 -17.70
C TRP A 300 -3.12 -0.47 -19.03
N VAL A 301 -2.83 0.84 -18.99
CA VAL A 301 -2.51 1.62 -20.19
C VAL A 301 -1.26 1.06 -20.88
N ASP A 302 -0.20 0.76 -20.12
CA ASP A 302 1.04 0.20 -20.65
C ASP A 302 0.82 -1.18 -21.28
N ASP A 303 0.06 -2.06 -20.62
CA ASP A 303 -0.28 -3.40 -21.11
C ASP A 303 -1.04 -3.32 -22.44
N VAL A 304 -2.06 -2.46 -22.52
CA VAL A 304 -2.85 -2.28 -23.75
C VAL A 304 -2.01 -1.68 -24.88
N GLN A 305 -1.17 -0.68 -24.58
CA GLN A 305 -0.25 -0.12 -25.58
C GLN A 305 0.74 -1.17 -26.09
N GLN A 306 1.24 -2.03 -25.20
CA GLN A 306 2.11 -3.13 -25.57
C GLN A 306 1.39 -4.15 -26.47
N GLU A 307 0.17 -4.57 -26.12
CA GLU A 307 -0.64 -5.48 -26.95
C GLU A 307 -0.95 -4.90 -28.34
N LEU A 308 -1.25 -3.61 -28.42
CA LEU A 308 -1.47 -2.90 -29.69
C LEU A 308 -0.19 -2.87 -30.54
N SER A 309 0.97 -2.61 -29.92
CA SER A 309 2.26 -2.60 -30.62
C SER A 309 2.63 -3.98 -31.19
N LEU A 310 2.38 -5.04 -30.41
CA LEU A 310 2.59 -6.42 -30.83
C LEU A 310 1.64 -6.79 -31.98
N SER A 311 0.36 -6.41 -31.87
CA SER A 311 -0.64 -6.66 -32.91
C SER A 311 -0.30 -5.97 -34.24
N GLN A 312 0.21 -4.73 -34.20
CA GLN A 312 0.69 -4.00 -35.39
C GLN A 312 1.94 -4.65 -36.00
N SER A 313 2.86 -5.17 -35.18
CA SER A 313 4.04 -5.91 -35.66
C SER A 313 3.71 -7.26 -36.33
N ILE A 314 2.65 -7.93 -35.88
CA ILE A 314 2.15 -9.18 -36.47
C ILE A 314 1.48 -8.92 -37.82
N GLN A 315 0.77 -7.79 -37.98
CA GLN A 315 0.17 -7.40 -39.27
C GLN A 315 1.21 -7.02 -40.34
N THR A 316 2.33 -6.40 -39.95
CA THR A 316 3.41 -6.06 -40.89
C THR A 316 4.20 -7.28 -41.36
N SER A 317 4.38 -8.31 -40.53
CA SER A 317 5.07 -9.56 -40.88
C SER A 317 4.21 -10.55 -41.69
N SER A 318 2.89 -10.58 -41.47
CA SER A 318 1.96 -11.46 -42.21
C SER A 318 1.54 -10.92 -43.60
N SER A 319 1.87 -9.66 -43.90
CA SER A 319 1.60 -9.02 -45.21
C SER A 319 2.36 -9.61 -46.41
N ARG A 320 3.33 -10.51 -46.21
CA ARG A 320 4.08 -11.16 -47.31
C ARG A 320 3.51 -12.49 -47.80
N GLN A 321 2.50 -13.12 -47.17
CA GLN A 321 2.09 -14.47 -47.59
C GLN A 321 0.61 -14.78 -47.83
N GLN A 322 -0.38 -13.93 -47.54
CA GLN A 322 -1.77 -14.27 -47.88
C GLN A 322 -2.59 -13.09 -48.40
N ALA A 323 -2.25 -12.63 -49.60
CA ALA A 323 -3.23 -11.97 -50.48
C ALA A 323 -4.05 -13.07 -51.16
N LEU A 324 -5.37 -13.10 -50.89
CA LEU A 324 -6.47 -13.87 -51.52
C LEU A 324 -7.21 -14.79 -50.53
N LYS A 325 -8.18 -14.18 -49.81
CA LYS A 325 -9.47 -14.72 -49.32
C LYS A 325 -9.74 -14.39 -47.84
N SER A 326 -10.33 -13.22 -47.59
CA SER A 326 -11.45 -13.02 -46.65
C SER A 326 -11.74 -11.51 -46.52
N LYS A 327 -12.60 -11.00 -47.40
CA LYS A 327 -12.96 -9.57 -47.47
C LYS A 327 -14.17 -9.21 -46.58
N GLU A 328 -14.59 -10.08 -45.67
CA GLU A 328 -15.80 -9.90 -44.85
C GLU A 328 -15.59 -10.01 -43.33
N LYS A 329 -14.38 -10.36 -42.84
CA LYS A 329 -14.07 -10.39 -41.39
C LYS A 329 -13.26 -9.19 -40.88
N THR A 330 -12.81 -8.29 -41.77
CA THR A 330 -11.88 -7.21 -41.44
C THR A 330 -12.57 -5.97 -40.84
N ILE A 331 -13.90 -5.85 -40.92
CA ILE A 331 -14.63 -4.65 -40.51
C ILE A 331 -14.99 -4.66 -39.00
N ASN A 332 -15.10 -5.83 -38.35
CA ASN A 332 -15.49 -5.92 -36.93
C ASN A 332 -14.30 -5.91 -35.95
N LEU A 333 -13.07 -6.14 -36.40
CA LEU A 333 -11.88 -6.10 -35.55
C LEU A 333 -11.26 -4.69 -35.46
N SER A 334 -11.55 -3.82 -36.44
CA SER A 334 -11.09 -2.42 -36.43
C SER A 334 -11.87 -1.56 -35.44
N SER A 335 -13.18 -1.80 -35.28
CA SER A 335 -14.02 -1.02 -34.36
C SER A 335 -13.67 -1.25 -32.89
N ASP A 336 -13.35 -2.50 -32.50
CA ASP A 336 -12.92 -2.82 -31.13
C ASP A 336 -11.54 -2.24 -30.83
N SER A 337 -10.60 -2.28 -31.80
CA SER A 337 -9.28 -1.66 -31.63
C SER A 337 -9.33 -0.14 -31.53
N ASP A 338 -10.22 0.51 -32.28
CA ASP A 338 -10.42 1.96 -32.24
C ASP A 338 -11.12 2.38 -30.93
N GLN A 339 -12.06 1.58 -30.43
CA GLN A 339 -12.73 1.80 -29.14
C GLN A 339 -11.75 1.66 -27.96
N VAL A 340 -10.90 0.63 -27.97
CA VAL A 340 -9.87 0.43 -26.94
C VAL A 340 -8.85 1.58 -26.97
N LEU A 341 -8.49 2.09 -28.16
CA LEU A 341 -7.61 3.25 -28.28
C LEU A 341 -8.23 4.53 -27.70
N ILE A 342 -9.53 4.75 -27.93
CA ILE A 342 -10.26 5.88 -27.34
C ILE A 342 -10.33 5.74 -25.81
N GLN A 343 -10.60 4.54 -25.31
CA GLN A 343 -10.60 4.24 -23.87
C GLN A 343 -9.21 4.49 -23.25
N CYS A 344 -8.12 4.07 -23.91
CA CYS A 344 -6.76 4.38 -23.46
C CYS A 344 -6.48 5.88 -23.42
N LYS A 345 -6.94 6.65 -24.42
CA LYS A 345 -6.79 8.11 -24.41
C LYS A 345 -7.49 8.74 -23.21
N HIS A 346 -8.71 8.32 -22.89
CA HIS A 346 -9.43 8.82 -21.72
C HIS A 346 -8.69 8.56 -20.40
N VAL A 347 -8.10 7.37 -20.25
CA VAL A 347 -7.32 7.03 -19.04
C VAL A 347 -6.02 7.83 -18.99
N SER A 348 -5.32 7.98 -20.12
CA SER A 348 -4.12 8.82 -20.21
C SER A 348 -4.40 10.29 -19.92
N GLU A 349 -5.53 10.83 -20.38
CA GLU A 349 -5.97 12.20 -20.07
C GLU A 349 -6.22 12.38 -18.57
N LEU A 350 -6.84 11.40 -17.91
CA LEU A 350 -7.02 11.42 -16.46
C LEU A 350 -5.68 11.40 -15.71
N LEU A 351 -4.73 10.56 -16.14
CA LEU A 351 -3.39 10.50 -15.54
C LEU A 351 -2.61 11.80 -15.76
N ALA A 352 -2.75 12.41 -16.94
CA ALA A 352 -2.10 13.67 -17.28
C ALA A 352 -2.71 14.89 -16.56
N ALA A 353 -3.99 14.84 -16.19
CA ALA A 353 -4.66 15.90 -15.44
C ALA A 353 -4.11 16.09 -14.01
N ILE A 354 -3.39 15.09 -13.48
CA ILE A 354 -2.85 15.11 -12.12
C ILE A 354 -1.45 15.72 -12.14
N HIS A 355 -1.27 16.83 -11.40
CA HIS A 355 0.02 17.49 -11.33
C HIS A 355 1.08 16.65 -10.60
N LYS A 356 2.21 16.39 -11.27
CA LYS A 356 3.28 15.52 -10.76
C LYS A 356 3.95 16.00 -9.48
N MET A 357 4.06 17.31 -9.27
CA MET A 357 4.57 17.84 -7.99
C MET A 357 3.65 17.52 -6.82
N THR A 358 2.33 17.48 -7.05
CA THR A 358 1.36 17.11 -6.01
C THR A 358 1.50 15.62 -5.68
N LEU A 359 1.70 14.76 -6.69
CA LEU A 359 2.00 13.35 -6.49
C LEU A 359 3.32 13.14 -5.72
N ALA A 360 4.37 13.90 -6.04
CA ALA A 360 5.65 13.85 -5.33
C ALA A 360 5.47 14.25 -3.85
N ARG A 361 4.86 15.40 -3.56
CA ARG A 361 4.63 15.84 -2.17
C ARG A 361 3.73 14.87 -1.38
N ALA A 362 2.68 14.34 -2.00
CA ALA A 362 1.79 13.37 -1.35
C ALA A 362 2.48 12.03 -1.07
N SER A 363 3.35 11.55 -1.97
CA SER A 363 4.11 10.30 -1.77
C SER A 363 5.23 10.46 -0.75
N PHE A 364 5.89 11.62 -0.70
CA PHE A 364 6.85 11.95 0.36
C PHE A 364 6.21 11.87 1.75
N ARG A 365 4.99 12.42 1.91
CA ARG A 365 4.22 12.33 3.17
C ARG A 365 3.91 10.90 3.59
N CYS A 366 3.68 10.02 2.62
CA CYS A 366 3.42 8.60 2.86
C CYS A 366 4.70 7.77 3.06
N GLN A 367 5.86 8.41 3.19
CA GLN A 367 7.17 7.75 3.32
C GLN A 367 7.53 6.84 2.12
N ALA A 368 6.86 7.03 0.97
CA ALA A 368 7.14 6.32 -0.27
C ALA A 368 8.19 7.09 -1.09
N TYR A 369 9.40 7.20 -0.55
CA TYR A 369 10.45 8.09 -1.08
C TYR A 369 10.84 7.77 -2.54
N ALA A 370 10.93 6.48 -2.90
CA ALA A 370 11.23 6.06 -4.27
C ALA A 370 10.15 6.51 -5.28
N ARG A 371 8.86 6.44 -4.89
CA ARG A 371 7.74 6.93 -5.69
C ARG A 371 7.77 8.46 -5.80
N SER A 372 8.10 9.15 -4.71
CA SER A 372 8.27 10.60 -4.71
C SER A 372 9.38 11.05 -5.67
N LEU A 373 10.51 10.35 -5.65
CA LEU A 373 11.62 10.61 -6.56
C LEU A 373 11.20 10.43 -8.02
N LEU A 374 10.52 9.31 -8.34
CA LEU A 374 10.04 9.04 -9.70
C LEU A 374 9.15 10.17 -10.25
N TYR A 375 8.16 10.62 -9.47
CA TYR A 375 7.27 11.71 -9.90
C TYR A 375 8.00 13.04 -10.04
N PHE A 376 8.91 13.34 -9.11
CA PHE A 376 9.68 14.57 -9.16
C PHE A 376 10.63 14.61 -10.35
N GLU A 377 11.37 13.53 -10.62
CA GLU A 377 12.21 13.44 -11.82
C GLU A 377 11.39 13.60 -13.11
N SER A 378 10.22 12.97 -13.16
CA SER A 378 9.31 13.09 -14.30
C SER A 378 8.82 14.53 -14.49
N HIS A 379 8.55 15.26 -13.41
CA HIS A 379 8.22 16.69 -13.43
C HIS A 379 9.37 17.55 -13.96
N VAL A 380 10.59 17.29 -13.48
CA VAL A 380 11.79 18.02 -13.93
C VAL A 380 12.07 17.77 -15.41
N ARG A 381 11.93 16.53 -15.89
CA ARG A 381 12.11 16.17 -17.31
C ARG A 381 11.10 16.88 -18.22
N GLU A 382 9.85 17.05 -17.76
CA GLU A 382 8.84 17.82 -18.52
C GLU A 382 9.13 19.32 -18.53
N LYS A 383 9.60 19.88 -17.40
CA LYS A 383 9.95 21.30 -17.30
C LYS A 383 11.18 21.64 -18.16
N SER A 384 12.16 20.75 -18.23
CA SER A 384 13.39 20.97 -19.03
C SER A 384 13.24 20.58 -20.50
N GLY A 385 12.38 19.60 -20.82
CA GLY A 385 12.30 19.02 -22.17
C GLY A 385 13.55 18.21 -22.57
N SER A 386 14.47 17.97 -21.64
CA SER A 386 15.73 17.24 -21.85
C SER A 386 15.78 15.95 -21.04
N PHE A 387 16.34 14.89 -21.63
CA PHE A 387 16.61 13.63 -20.93
C PHE A 387 17.64 13.77 -19.81
N ASN A 388 18.53 14.77 -19.88
CA ASN A 388 19.47 15.09 -18.82
C ASN A 388 19.34 16.57 -18.41
N PRO A 389 18.40 16.89 -17.50
CA PRO A 389 18.19 18.25 -17.02
C PRO A 389 19.43 18.86 -16.34
N ALA A 390 20.28 18.02 -15.72
CA ALA A 390 21.48 18.48 -15.02
C ALA A 390 22.62 18.93 -15.96
N SER A 391 22.57 18.54 -17.24
CA SER A 391 23.56 18.96 -18.24
C SER A 391 23.28 20.33 -18.86
N GLU A 392 22.09 20.88 -18.61
CA GLU A 392 21.64 22.11 -19.22
C GLU A 392 22.24 23.31 -18.46
N LYS A 393 23.17 24.01 -19.13
CA LYS A 393 23.98 25.10 -18.54
C LYS A 393 23.18 26.36 -18.16
N SER A 394 21.87 26.35 -18.34
CA SER A 394 20.99 27.42 -17.87
C SER A 394 20.70 27.14 -16.40
N GLY A 395 21.45 27.76 -15.50
CA GLY A 395 21.29 27.65 -14.03
C GLY A 395 19.97 28.22 -13.48
N LEU A 396 18.89 28.12 -14.24
CA LEU A 396 17.53 28.60 -13.95
C LEU A 396 16.52 27.45 -13.84
N LEU A 397 16.90 26.19 -14.09
CA LEU A 397 15.96 25.06 -14.09
C LEU A 397 15.63 24.53 -12.69
N PHE A 398 16.62 24.52 -11.80
CA PHE A 398 16.45 24.10 -10.41
C PHE A 398 16.40 25.31 -9.50
N GLU A 399 15.25 25.51 -8.86
CA GLU A 399 15.11 26.46 -7.77
C GLU A 399 15.71 25.86 -6.48
N ASP A 400 16.16 26.71 -5.55
CA ASP A 400 16.71 26.22 -4.28
C ASP A 400 15.66 25.42 -3.47
N GLU A 401 14.36 25.69 -3.69
CA GLU A 401 13.23 24.92 -3.14
C GLU A 401 13.17 23.50 -3.71
N ASP A 402 13.32 23.35 -5.04
CA ASP A 402 13.33 22.05 -5.73
C ASP A 402 14.50 21.18 -5.24
N ILE A 403 15.68 21.79 -5.04
CA ILE A 403 16.86 21.11 -4.50
C ILE A 403 16.62 20.70 -3.04
N SER A 404 16.01 21.57 -2.23
CA SER A 404 15.71 21.26 -0.83
C SER A 404 14.75 20.07 -0.72
N PHE A 405 13.71 20.04 -1.53
CA PHE A 405 12.77 18.92 -1.57
C PHE A 405 13.43 17.61 -2.06
N LEU A 406 14.30 17.67 -3.07
CA LEU A 406 15.08 16.51 -3.50
C LEU A 406 16.00 15.98 -2.40
N MET A 407 16.68 16.88 -1.67
CA MET A 407 17.52 16.50 -0.54
C MET A 407 16.71 15.86 0.58
N GLU A 408 15.48 16.32 0.84
CA GLU A 408 14.57 15.65 1.79
C GLU A 408 14.23 14.22 1.33
N ILE A 409 13.90 14.02 0.05
CA ILE A 409 13.60 12.69 -0.51
C ILE A 409 14.81 11.75 -0.36
N TYR A 410 15.99 12.18 -0.80
CA TYR A 410 17.22 11.37 -0.70
C TYR A 410 17.65 11.12 0.75
N SER A 411 17.35 12.04 1.66
CA SER A 411 17.54 11.82 3.09
C SER A 411 16.64 10.70 3.61
N GLY A 412 15.44 10.53 3.06
CA GLY A 412 14.52 9.42 3.40
C GLY A 412 14.92 8.09 2.76
N LEU A 413 15.61 8.10 1.62
CA LEU A 413 16.19 6.92 0.98
C LEU A 413 17.52 6.46 1.61
N ASP A 414 18.08 7.27 2.52
CA ASP A 414 19.40 7.05 3.13
C ASP A 414 20.53 6.89 2.08
N GLU A 415 20.47 7.66 0.99
CA GLU A 415 21.49 7.67 -0.08
C GLU A 415 22.39 8.92 -0.01
N PRO A 416 23.57 8.85 0.65
CA PRO A 416 24.45 10.01 0.85
C PRO A 416 25.10 10.51 -0.45
N ASP A 417 25.39 9.63 -1.39
CA ASP A 417 26.06 9.98 -2.66
C ASP A 417 25.19 10.93 -3.50
N GLY A 418 23.87 10.67 -3.56
CA GLY A 418 22.92 11.55 -4.23
C GLY A 418 22.82 12.92 -3.58
N LEU A 419 22.83 12.99 -2.24
CA LEU A 419 22.81 14.26 -1.51
C LEU A 419 24.03 15.14 -1.83
N CYS A 420 25.23 14.53 -1.93
CA CYS A 420 26.44 15.23 -2.37
C CYS A 420 26.28 15.84 -3.77
N GLY A 421 25.65 15.10 -4.68
CA GLY A 421 25.34 15.57 -6.02
C GLY A 421 24.45 16.82 -6.01
N PHE A 422 23.34 16.80 -5.27
CA PHE A 422 22.42 17.94 -5.19
C PHE A 422 23.01 19.16 -4.51
N ALA A 423 23.81 18.98 -3.46
CA ALA A 423 24.50 20.09 -2.82
C ALA A 423 25.48 20.81 -3.76
N SER A 424 26.03 20.09 -4.75
CA SER A 424 26.89 20.69 -5.79
C SER A 424 26.11 21.52 -6.82
N LEU A 425 24.83 21.21 -7.03
CA LEU A 425 23.94 21.93 -7.94
C LEU A 425 23.40 23.22 -7.34
N ARG A 426 23.42 23.35 -6.01
CA ARG A 426 22.96 24.55 -5.31
C ARG A 426 23.91 25.72 -5.54
N LYS A 427 23.36 26.91 -5.78
CA LYS A 427 24.15 28.14 -6.04
C LYS A 427 24.88 28.62 -4.79
N SER A 428 24.32 28.37 -3.61
CA SER A 428 24.90 28.71 -2.32
C SER A 428 25.21 27.44 -1.51
N LYS A 429 26.40 27.37 -0.91
CA LYS A 429 26.73 26.29 0.00
C LYS A 429 26.08 26.55 1.36
N SER A 430 25.14 25.70 1.76
CA SER A 430 24.55 25.75 3.09
C SER A 430 25.30 24.81 4.03
N LEU A 431 25.65 25.29 5.23
CA LEU A 431 26.25 24.46 6.28
C LEU A 431 25.28 23.36 6.74
N GLN A 432 23.97 23.63 6.66
CA GLN A 432 22.93 22.66 7.02
C GLN A 432 22.91 21.46 6.07
N ASP A 433 23.22 21.68 4.79
CA ASP A 433 23.29 20.61 3.78
C ASP A 433 24.46 19.67 4.07
N HIS A 434 25.63 20.25 4.38
CA HIS A 434 26.81 19.48 4.75
C HIS A 434 26.58 18.64 6.01
N LEU A 435 25.90 19.21 7.02
CA LEU A 435 25.51 18.47 8.22
C LEU A 435 24.57 17.31 7.88
N LEU A 436 23.56 17.53 7.04
CA LEU A 436 22.62 16.50 6.62
C LEU A 436 23.33 15.37 5.85
N ILE A 437 24.19 15.72 4.89
CA ILE A 437 25.00 14.76 4.12
C ILE A 437 25.85 13.90 5.05
N ASN A 438 26.60 14.53 5.94
CA ASN A 438 27.50 13.81 6.85
C ASN A 438 26.73 12.94 7.85
N LYS A 439 25.55 13.37 8.29
CA LYS A 439 24.65 12.58 9.15
C LYS A 439 24.18 11.31 8.43
N LYS A 440 23.83 11.41 7.15
CA LYS A 440 23.35 10.28 6.34
C LYS A 440 24.49 9.36 5.86
N ALA A 441 25.67 9.90 5.60
CA ALA A 441 26.87 9.12 5.29
C ALA A 441 27.43 8.34 6.50
N GLY A 442 26.98 8.67 7.72
CA GLY A 442 27.50 8.07 8.95
C GLY A 442 28.84 8.67 9.41
N ASN A 443 29.26 9.81 8.85
CA ASN A 443 30.48 10.53 9.23
C ASN A 443 30.28 11.32 10.52
N TRP A 444 29.91 10.64 11.60
CA TRP A 444 29.51 11.24 12.87
C TRP A 444 30.60 12.11 13.52
N ALA A 445 31.88 11.88 13.22
CA ALA A 445 32.98 12.72 13.70
C ALA A 445 32.91 14.15 13.14
N GLU A 446 32.63 14.31 11.84
CA GLU A 446 32.47 15.63 11.21
C GLU A 446 31.14 16.30 11.59
N VAL A 447 30.10 15.50 11.82
CA VAL A 447 28.83 16.01 12.36
C VAL A 447 29.04 16.55 13.77
N LEU A 448 29.79 15.83 14.61
CA LEU A 448 30.08 16.27 15.98
C LEU A 448 30.80 17.62 15.99
N THR A 449 31.86 17.80 15.19
CA THR A 449 32.58 19.08 15.15
C THR A 449 31.67 20.23 14.71
N SER A 450 30.79 19.99 13.75
CA SER A 450 29.80 20.97 13.28
C SER A 450 28.75 21.29 14.36
N CYS A 451 28.28 20.27 15.08
CA CYS A 451 27.34 20.42 16.19
C CYS A 451 27.98 21.16 17.38
N GLU A 452 29.25 20.89 17.71
CA GLU A 452 30.01 21.59 18.76
C GLU A 452 30.22 23.07 18.40
N GLN A 453 30.56 23.37 17.14
CA GLN A 453 30.65 24.75 16.66
C GLN A 453 29.31 25.48 16.78
N ALA A 454 28.22 24.83 16.36
CA ALA A 454 26.88 25.39 16.52
C ALA A 454 26.50 25.59 17.99
N LEU A 455 26.94 24.70 18.87
CA LEU A 455 26.72 24.81 20.30
C LEU A 455 27.50 25.97 20.94
N GLN A 456 28.71 26.26 20.46
CA GLN A 456 29.47 27.42 20.90
C GLN A 456 28.76 28.74 20.54
N MET A 457 28.08 28.78 19.39
CA MET A 457 27.29 29.93 18.95
C MET A 457 25.97 30.07 19.73
N GLU A 458 25.32 28.93 20.03
CA GLU A 458 24.02 28.87 20.71
C GLU A 458 24.09 27.94 21.96
N PRO A 459 24.76 28.34 23.05
CA PRO A 459 25.03 27.46 24.19
C PRO A 459 23.77 27.08 24.99
N THR A 460 22.69 27.84 24.84
CA THR A 460 21.42 27.62 25.54
C THR A 460 20.42 26.79 24.73
N SER A 461 20.74 26.42 23.48
CA SER A 461 19.82 25.70 22.60
C SER A 461 19.76 24.21 22.93
N VAL A 462 18.57 23.75 23.32
CA VAL A 462 18.30 22.35 23.67
C VAL A 462 18.45 21.43 22.46
N GLN A 463 18.04 21.90 21.27
CA GLN A 463 18.16 21.11 20.05
C GLN A 463 19.63 20.80 19.73
N ARG A 464 20.53 21.78 19.88
CA ARG A 464 21.98 21.59 19.63
C ARG A 464 22.60 20.61 20.61
N HIS A 465 22.25 20.70 21.90
CA HIS A 465 22.69 19.73 22.92
C HIS A 465 22.19 18.31 22.61
N SER A 466 20.94 18.18 22.17
CA SER A 466 20.36 16.90 21.73
C SER A 466 21.09 16.32 20.52
N ASP A 467 21.45 17.16 19.55
CA ASP A 467 22.20 16.73 18.36
C ASP A 467 23.60 16.21 18.73
N VAL A 468 24.29 16.87 19.67
CA VAL A 468 25.59 16.41 20.19
C VAL A 468 25.46 15.05 20.89
N VAL A 469 24.46 14.88 21.76
CA VAL A 469 24.21 13.61 22.44
C VAL A 469 23.92 12.48 21.45
N ASN A 470 23.09 12.75 20.43
CA ASN A 470 22.82 11.80 19.35
C ASN A 470 24.10 11.41 18.58
N CYS A 471 25.00 12.36 18.31
CA CYS A 471 26.29 12.06 17.68
C CYS A 471 27.18 11.17 18.55
N LEU A 472 27.29 11.47 19.86
CA LEU A 472 28.06 10.67 20.81
C LEU A 472 27.54 9.24 20.92
N LEU A 473 26.21 9.07 20.93
CA LEU A 473 25.55 7.76 20.92
C LEU A 473 25.88 6.95 19.66
N ASN A 474 25.81 7.58 18.48
CA ASN A 474 26.10 6.90 17.21
C ASN A 474 27.58 6.54 17.04
N MET A 475 28.50 7.33 17.60
CA MET A 475 29.93 6.97 17.67
C MET A 475 30.27 5.96 18.77
N CYS A 476 29.28 5.53 19.56
CA CYS A 476 29.46 4.65 20.72
C CYS A 476 30.36 5.23 21.83
N HIS A 477 30.45 6.56 21.95
CA HIS A 477 31.09 7.23 23.09
C HIS A 477 30.12 7.29 24.29
N LEU A 478 29.74 6.12 24.80
CA LEU A 478 28.69 5.97 25.79
C LEU A 478 29.02 6.67 27.11
N GLN A 479 30.28 6.58 27.57
CA GLN A 479 30.70 7.22 28.83
C GLN A 479 30.64 8.75 28.73
N ALA A 480 31.07 9.31 27.59
CA ALA A 480 30.96 10.75 27.34
C ALA A 480 29.50 11.20 27.30
N THR A 481 28.63 10.38 26.72
CA THR A 481 27.18 10.62 26.69
C THR A 481 26.59 10.73 28.10
N VAL A 482 26.88 9.76 28.98
CA VAL A 482 26.44 9.78 30.38
C VAL A 482 26.89 11.06 31.08
N THR A 483 28.19 11.40 30.97
CA THR A 483 28.72 12.62 31.61
C THR A 483 28.08 13.90 31.08
N HIS A 484 27.76 13.93 29.78
CA HIS A 484 27.11 15.08 29.15
C HIS A 484 25.66 15.20 29.61
N VAL A 485 24.92 14.09 29.65
CA VAL A 485 23.54 14.01 30.12
C VAL A 485 23.43 14.45 31.59
N ASP A 486 24.29 13.95 32.49
CA ASP A 486 24.29 14.36 33.90
C ASP A 486 24.59 15.86 34.07
N GLY A 487 25.52 16.37 33.25
CA GLY A 487 25.80 17.80 33.15
C GLY A 487 24.60 18.63 32.65
N LEU A 488 23.81 18.09 31.71
CA LEU A 488 22.61 18.74 31.20
C LEU A 488 21.45 18.70 32.19
N ILE A 489 21.26 17.59 32.91
CA ILE A 489 20.24 17.48 33.95
C ILE A 489 20.48 18.52 35.05
N SER A 490 21.73 18.72 35.46
CA SER A 490 22.09 19.74 36.46
C SER A 490 21.96 21.18 35.96
N ARG A 491 22.26 21.45 34.68
CA ARG A 491 22.23 22.80 34.10
C ARG A 491 20.85 23.24 33.57
N ILE A 492 20.10 22.31 32.99
CA ILE A 492 18.82 22.57 32.29
C ILE A 492 17.78 21.51 32.72
N PRO A 493 17.27 21.59 33.96
CA PRO A 493 16.34 20.60 34.50
C PRO A 493 14.97 20.59 33.78
N LYS A 494 14.61 21.68 33.09
CA LYS A 494 13.33 21.79 32.35
C LYS A 494 13.13 20.69 31.28
N TYR A 495 14.23 20.16 30.74
CA TYR A 495 14.22 19.11 29.71
C TYR A 495 14.77 17.78 30.22
N GLN A 496 14.77 17.58 31.55
CA GLN A 496 15.26 16.35 32.19
C GLN A 496 14.71 15.09 31.53
N LYS A 497 13.42 15.07 31.17
CA LYS A 497 12.80 13.97 30.43
C LYS A 497 13.53 13.61 29.14
N THR A 498 13.84 14.61 28.30
CA THR A 498 14.54 14.39 27.01
C THR A 498 15.94 13.85 27.25
N TRP A 499 16.68 14.43 28.21
CA TRP A 499 18.04 14.01 28.54
C TRP A 499 18.08 12.59 29.10
N CYS A 500 17.15 12.26 29.99
CA CYS A 500 17.01 10.92 30.53
C CYS A 500 16.69 9.91 29.43
N MET A 501 15.75 10.22 28.53
CA MET A 501 15.41 9.34 27.40
C MET A 501 16.63 9.00 26.52
N GLN A 502 17.51 9.97 26.26
CA GLN A 502 18.76 9.74 25.51
C GLN A 502 19.84 9.03 26.35
N GLY A 503 19.93 9.35 27.65
CA GLY A 503 20.89 8.76 28.58
C GLY A 503 20.62 7.29 28.89
N VAL A 504 19.34 6.86 28.88
CA VAL A 504 18.94 5.46 29.09
C VAL A 504 19.68 4.52 28.15
N GLN A 505 19.78 4.89 26.86
CA GLN A 505 20.47 4.09 25.86
C GLN A 505 21.94 3.84 26.21
N ALA A 506 22.64 4.87 26.68
CA ALA A 506 24.04 4.76 27.09
C ALA A 506 24.18 3.91 28.37
N ALA A 507 23.28 4.10 29.35
CA ALA A 507 23.33 3.42 30.63
C ALA A 507 23.14 1.91 30.50
N TRP A 508 22.13 1.45 29.74
CA TRP A 508 21.89 0.01 29.58
C TRP A 508 22.97 -0.66 28.73
N ARG A 509 23.53 0.02 27.72
CA ARG A 509 24.67 -0.50 26.92
C ARG A 509 25.96 -0.60 27.72
N LEU A 510 26.17 0.28 28.70
CA LEU A 510 27.32 0.24 29.62
C LEU A 510 27.13 -0.74 30.79
N GLY A 511 25.93 -1.30 30.98
CA GLY A 511 25.61 -2.13 32.15
C GLY A 511 25.59 -1.35 33.47
N ARG A 512 25.39 -0.03 33.42
CA ARG A 512 25.24 0.85 34.60
C ARG A 512 23.78 0.85 35.03
N TRP A 513 23.35 -0.21 35.72
CA TRP A 513 21.95 -0.42 36.06
C TRP A 513 21.37 0.62 37.02
N ASP A 514 22.18 1.11 37.97
CA ASP A 514 21.74 2.13 38.92
C ASP A 514 21.39 3.45 38.20
N LEU A 515 22.28 3.89 37.28
CA LEU A 515 22.04 5.07 36.44
C LEU A 515 20.87 4.86 35.47
N MET A 516 20.70 3.63 34.96
CA MET A 516 19.55 3.30 34.12
C MET A 516 18.25 3.52 34.90
N ASP A 517 18.15 3.04 36.14
CA ASP A 517 16.96 3.21 36.97
C ASP A 517 16.70 4.70 37.30
N GLU A 518 17.74 5.49 37.55
CA GLU A 518 17.64 6.94 37.73
C GLU A 518 17.09 7.64 36.48
N TYR A 519 17.63 7.32 35.30
CA TYR A 519 17.12 7.88 34.04
C TYR A 519 15.71 7.38 33.70
N LEU A 520 15.36 6.13 33.99
CA LEU A 520 13.99 5.63 33.82
C LEU A 520 13.00 6.46 34.64
N ASN A 521 13.32 6.74 35.91
CA ASN A 521 12.48 7.54 36.80
C ASN A 521 12.38 8.99 36.30
N GLY A 522 13.50 9.61 35.90
CA GLY A 522 13.52 10.96 35.36
C GLY A 522 12.83 11.12 34.00
N ALA A 523 12.69 10.03 33.22
CA ALA A 523 11.94 10.01 31.97
C ALA A 523 10.43 9.81 32.17
N ASP A 524 10.02 9.17 33.28
CA ASP A 524 8.61 8.99 33.65
C ASP A 524 8.01 10.25 34.32
N GLU A 525 8.83 11.21 34.75
CA GLU A 525 8.38 12.53 35.26
C GLU A 525 7.78 13.42 34.16
N GLU A 526 6.76 14.24 34.50
CA GLU A 526 6.14 15.20 33.57
C GLU A 526 7.13 16.33 33.24
N GLY A 527 7.59 16.40 31.99
CA GLY A 527 8.56 17.40 31.53
C GLY A 527 8.45 17.72 30.04
N LEU A 528 9.11 18.81 29.62
CA LEU A 528 9.16 19.24 28.22
C LEU A 528 9.98 18.25 27.37
N VAL A 529 9.47 17.90 26.19
CA VAL A 529 10.09 16.98 25.24
C VAL A 529 10.64 17.75 24.03
N CYS A 530 11.84 17.41 23.59
CA CYS A 530 12.40 17.89 22.32
C CYS A 530 11.99 16.94 21.18
N SER A 531 11.24 17.48 20.20
CA SER A 531 10.49 16.75 19.17
C SER A 531 11.32 15.97 18.14
N SER A 532 12.65 16.14 18.10
CA SER A 532 13.49 15.58 17.03
C SER A 532 14.00 14.15 17.27
N SER A 533 13.74 13.56 18.44
CA SER A 533 14.43 12.32 18.89
C SER A 533 13.49 11.20 19.37
N GLU A 534 12.18 11.35 19.20
CA GLU A 534 11.21 10.53 19.94
C GLU A 534 11.18 9.05 19.52
N SER A 535 11.35 8.70 18.24
CA SER A 535 11.11 7.31 17.79
C SER A 535 12.14 6.31 18.29
N ASN A 536 13.43 6.63 18.20
CA ASN A 536 14.50 5.72 18.64
C ASN A 536 14.57 5.68 20.17
N ALA A 537 14.41 6.83 20.82
CA ALA A 537 14.45 6.92 22.27
C ALA A 537 13.34 6.12 22.95
N LEU A 538 12.13 6.07 22.37
CA LEU A 538 11.03 5.23 22.89
C LEU A 538 11.34 3.73 22.81
N PHE A 539 11.99 3.27 21.73
CA PHE A 539 12.40 1.87 21.63
C PHE A 539 13.47 1.52 22.67
N ASP A 540 14.50 2.36 22.83
CA ASP A 540 15.55 2.14 23.84
C ASP A 540 14.99 2.18 25.27
N MET A 541 13.96 2.99 25.51
CA MET A 541 13.23 3.07 26.77
C MET A 541 12.50 1.76 27.09
N ASP A 542 11.81 1.17 26.11
CA ASP A 542 11.16 -0.13 26.27
C ASP A 542 12.17 -1.23 26.59
N VAL A 543 13.32 -1.24 25.90
CA VAL A 543 14.41 -2.19 26.16
C VAL A 543 14.91 -2.07 27.60
N ALA A 544 15.17 -0.85 28.08
CA ALA A 544 15.59 -0.62 29.45
C ALA A 544 14.54 -1.07 30.48
N LYS A 545 13.25 -0.80 30.21
CA LYS A 545 12.14 -1.26 31.06
C LYS A 545 12.04 -2.79 31.10
N ILE A 546 12.37 -3.50 30.00
CA ILE A 546 12.44 -4.96 29.96
C ILE A 546 13.63 -5.46 30.80
N LEU A 547 14.83 -4.89 30.62
CA LEU A 547 16.03 -5.25 31.38
C LEU A 547 15.82 -5.06 32.89
N GLN A 548 15.21 -3.95 33.30
CA GLN A 548 14.84 -3.70 34.70
C GLN A 548 13.92 -4.81 35.26
N ALA A 549 12.94 -5.27 34.48
CA ALA A 549 12.04 -6.35 34.92
C ALA A 549 12.76 -7.71 35.03
N ILE A 550 13.71 -7.98 34.12
CA ILE A 550 14.58 -9.16 34.18
C ILE A 550 15.42 -9.15 35.46
N MET A 551 16.02 -8.00 35.80
CA MET A 551 16.81 -7.85 37.02
C MET A 551 15.99 -8.06 38.29
N LYS A 552 14.74 -7.59 38.32
CA LYS A 552 13.78 -7.80 39.42
C LYS A 552 13.22 -9.23 39.46
N ARG A 553 13.61 -10.11 38.52
CA ARG A 553 13.14 -11.49 38.35
C ARG A 553 11.61 -11.62 38.21
N ASP A 554 10.95 -10.58 37.70
CA ASP A 554 9.51 -10.56 37.47
C ASP A 554 9.19 -11.08 36.07
N GLN A 555 8.98 -12.39 35.95
CA GLN A 555 8.70 -13.04 34.68
C GLN A 555 7.42 -12.51 33.99
N PHE A 556 6.40 -12.12 34.76
CA PHE A 556 5.14 -11.62 34.22
C PHE A 556 5.32 -10.23 33.60
N SER A 557 6.01 -9.34 34.30
CA SER A 557 6.32 -7.98 33.81
C SER A 557 7.22 -8.01 32.58
N VAL A 558 8.20 -8.93 32.54
CA VAL A 558 9.04 -9.14 31.34
C VAL A 558 8.18 -9.50 30.13
N ALA A 559 7.33 -10.52 30.25
CA ALA A 559 6.47 -10.95 29.15
C ALA A 559 5.55 -9.81 28.67
N LYS A 560 4.91 -9.10 29.62
CA LYS A 560 4.01 -7.98 29.32
C LYS A 560 4.72 -6.85 28.56
N LYS A 561 5.90 -6.41 29.03
CA LYS A 561 6.65 -5.31 28.41
C LYS A 561 7.18 -5.68 27.03
N ILE A 562 7.64 -6.93 26.84
CA ILE A 562 8.03 -7.45 25.52
C ILE A 562 6.85 -7.39 24.54
N THR A 563 5.65 -7.80 24.96
CA THR A 563 4.46 -7.74 24.08
C THR A 563 4.11 -6.31 23.69
N LEU A 564 4.18 -5.36 24.62
CA LEU A 564 3.90 -3.94 24.34
C LEU A 564 4.92 -3.34 23.36
N SER A 565 6.21 -3.56 23.59
CA SER A 565 7.26 -3.05 22.69
C SER A 565 7.14 -3.66 21.28
N LYS A 566 6.82 -4.96 21.19
CA LYS A 566 6.53 -5.61 19.91
C LYS A 566 5.34 -4.98 19.19
N GLN A 567 4.26 -4.63 19.90
CA GLN A 567 3.10 -3.96 19.28
C GLN A 567 3.47 -2.63 18.65
N ALA A 568 4.37 -1.85 19.26
CA ALA A 568 4.84 -0.58 18.70
C ALA A 568 5.63 -0.77 17.40
N LEU A 569 6.37 -1.89 17.27
CA LEU A 569 7.17 -2.21 16.08
C LEU A 569 6.35 -2.80 14.91
N ILE A 570 5.10 -3.21 15.11
CA ILE A 570 4.29 -3.83 14.05
C ILE A 570 4.06 -2.87 12.88
N ALA A 571 3.80 -1.59 13.14
CA ALA A 571 3.50 -0.61 12.10
C ALA A 571 4.64 -0.45 11.07
N PRO A 572 5.90 -0.18 11.48
CA PRO A 572 7.01 -0.10 10.52
C PRO A 572 7.32 -1.44 9.85
N LEU A 573 7.17 -2.58 10.56
CA LEU A 573 7.35 -3.91 9.95
C LEU A 573 6.29 -4.23 8.90
N ALA A 574 5.05 -3.81 9.12
CA ALA A 574 3.96 -3.95 8.16
C ALA A 574 4.22 -3.09 6.91
N ALA A 575 4.74 -1.87 7.08
CA ALA A 575 5.10 -1.01 5.96
C ALA A 575 6.20 -1.62 5.08
N ALA A 576 7.20 -2.27 5.69
CA ALA A 576 8.25 -2.98 4.94
C ALA A 576 7.77 -4.25 4.20
N GLY A 577 6.59 -4.78 4.56
CA GLY A 577 6.00 -5.97 3.96
C GLY A 577 5.02 -5.71 2.82
N MET A 578 4.70 -4.44 2.56
CA MET A 578 3.90 -3.99 1.42
C MET A 578 4.82 -3.56 0.28
#